data_AF-A0A937YZJ0-F1
#
_entry.id   AF-A0A937YZJ0-F1
#
_cell.length_a   1.000
_cell.length_b   1.000
_cell.length_c   1.000
_cell.angle_alpha   90.00
_cell.angle_beta   90.00
_cell.angle_gamma   90.00
#
_symmetry.space_group_name_H-M   'P 1'
#
loop_
_entity.id
_entity.type
_entity.pdbx_description
1 polymer ?
#
loop_
_entity_poly.entity_id
_entity_poly.type
_entity_poly.pdbx_seq_one_letter_code
_entity_poly.pdbx_strand_id
1 'polypeptide(L)'
;MAWRVTALAAALVASTMGAVAAQTLMPTTDREFREKLLVWNRATTVEAYRQVGVRNPAWDDDAEALLDLCARSFTGGRDAPAAEELLAAAEPLLDGNCSDPLVQYCIGVALHAAGKPEEAKPLVTGAVEGFRESKYPRCRAWAAALRMGKLILETSTDGEDPAAPWLDLAAEWLIEAVGEGSYEGEGRRFFWLQVGSEINWRAQFTSRAARIESGLAALPNADPWLGHMVAGAREIAEAWQERGAGFANTVTEAGQEGYERHLEEARHHFTTAWEDHPECPEAATQMIEVCRGIGDARGEKFWQWFARVRAAQFDYMPAYGEVLWSLLPRWYGSVDEMYEFGLDCLDSGRFETDVPWYLINVIRMIEREEGLTEIWRRPGLYEDVARLMDGMVNEPTRAGSQTWYRSLQAAVAWRAGRYDEAKRLLDELGNDLQPAAFTEWFKASLKLVVGEIRAAGGPLRPYVTWAEELARYGRYSEAIYLYQHLPRQVDDEAVAFYLADRIATWTVAEERADEP
;
A
#
# COMPACT_ATOMS: atom_id res chain seq x y z
N MET A 1 34.08 -19.25 32.57
CA MET A 1 34.66 -19.99 31.44
C MET A 1 33.52 -20.62 30.67
N ALA A 2 33.30 -20.46 29.37
CA ALA A 2 33.75 -19.53 28.36
C ALA A 2 33.18 -20.11 27.05
N TRP A 3 32.39 -19.31 26.33
CA TRP A 3 32.23 -19.34 24.88
C TRP A 3 31.43 -20.48 24.22
N ARG A 4 30.20 -20.16 23.78
CA ARG A 4 29.67 -20.46 22.42
C ARG A 4 28.64 -19.40 22.03
N VAL A 5 29.15 -18.24 21.62
CA VAL A 5 28.47 -17.26 20.76
C VAL A 5 29.32 -17.25 19.49
N THR A 6 28.76 -17.63 18.34
CA THR A 6 29.22 -17.29 16.98
C THR A 6 28.42 -18.08 15.95
N ALA A 7 27.51 -17.41 15.23
CA ALA A 7 27.23 -17.64 13.81
C ALA A 7 26.14 -16.66 13.30
N LEU A 8 26.42 -15.35 13.34
CA LEU A 8 25.68 -14.32 12.57
C LEU A 8 26.46 -13.00 12.61
N ALA A 9 27.66 -13.02 12.01
CA ALA A 9 28.42 -11.83 11.62
C ALA A 9 29.68 -12.29 10.88
N ALA A 10 29.66 -12.22 9.55
CA ALA A 10 30.80 -12.02 8.65
C ALA A 10 30.50 -12.61 7.27
N ALA A 11 29.67 -11.92 6.49
CA ALA A 11 29.78 -11.94 5.04
C ALA A 11 30.06 -10.51 4.58
N LEU A 12 31.20 -9.99 5.03
CA LEU A 12 31.81 -8.77 4.51
C LEU A 12 33.23 -9.14 4.05
N VAL A 13 33.32 -9.72 2.85
CA VAL A 13 34.56 -9.75 2.09
C VAL A 13 34.22 -9.28 0.69
N ALA A 14 34.67 -8.07 0.40
CA ALA A 14 34.77 -7.53 -0.93
C ALA A 14 35.60 -8.49 -1.80
N SER A 15 35.01 -8.98 -2.88
CA SER A 15 35.75 -9.54 -4.02
C SER A 15 35.32 -8.81 -5.29
N THR A 16 36.06 -7.75 -5.55
CA THR A 16 36.33 -7.09 -6.83
C THR A 16 35.80 -7.76 -8.11
N MET A 17 34.76 -7.20 -8.72
CA MET A 17 34.70 -6.80 -10.14
C MET A 17 33.64 -5.69 -10.28
N GLY A 18 34.02 -4.56 -10.90
CA GLY A 18 33.12 -3.45 -11.22
C GLY A 18 33.14 -2.28 -10.24
N ALA A 19 34.29 -1.60 -10.12
CA ALA A 19 34.33 -0.27 -9.51
C ALA A 19 33.67 0.75 -10.47
N VAL A 20 32.34 0.81 -10.48
CA VAL A 20 31.61 2.02 -10.84
C VAL A 20 31.52 2.85 -9.57
N ALA A 21 31.84 4.14 -9.67
CA ALA A 21 31.99 5.05 -8.56
C ALA A 21 30.81 4.96 -7.58
N ALA A 22 31.02 4.34 -6.42
CA ALA A 22 30.19 4.56 -5.26
C ALA A 22 30.46 5.98 -4.76
N GLN A 23 29.90 6.98 -5.45
CA GLN A 23 29.43 8.16 -4.75
C GLN A 23 28.61 7.62 -3.59
N THR A 24 28.94 8.05 -2.37
CA THR A 24 28.16 7.72 -1.20
C THR A 24 26.80 8.38 -1.41
N LEU A 25 25.89 7.66 -2.09
CA LEU A 25 24.51 8.07 -2.26
C LEU A 25 23.98 8.24 -0.83
N MET A 26 23.66 9.47 -0.46
CA MET A 26 22.82 9.69 0.71
C MET A 26 21.43 9.23 0.28
N PRO A 27 20.87 8.17 0.90
CA PRO A 27 19.58 7.65 0.47
C PRO A 27 18.54 8.76 0.60
N THR A 28 17.81 9.04 -0.49
CA THR A 28 16.66 9.94 -0.42
C THR A 28 15.61 9.28 0.48
N THR A 29 14.88 10.05 1.28
CA THR A 29 13.73 9.54 2.04
C THR A 29 12.43 9.70 1.25
N ASP A 30 11.40 8.92 1.53
CA ASP A 30 10.07 9.06 0.91
C ASP A 30 9.51 10.47 1.14
N ARG A 31 9.77 11.07 2.31
CA ARG A 31 9.43 12.46 2.60
C ARG A 31 10.08 13.43 1.61
N GLU A 32 11.39 13.35 1.41
CA GLU A 32 12.11 14.23 0.46
C GLU A 32 11.65 14.00 -0.99
N PHE A 33 11.38 12.74 -1.36
CA PHE A 33 10.79 12.42 -2.66
C PHE A 33 9.42 13.07 -2.84
N ARG A 34 8.54 13.00 -1.83
CA ARG A 34 7.21 13.64 -1.85
C ARG A 34 7.28 15.17 -1.88
N GLU A 35 8.24 15.79 -1.22
CA GLU A 35 8.45 17.24 -1.30
C GLU A 35 8.75 17.68 -2.74
N LYS A 36 9.63 16.97 -3.43
CA LYS A 36 9.91 17.22 -4.86
C LYS A 36 8.68 16.95 -5.73
N LEU A 37 7.95 15.87 -5.47
CA LEU A 37 6.74 15.52 -6.20
C LEU A 37 5.64 16.59 -6.01
N LEU A 38 5.49 17.17 -4.81
CA LEU A 38 4.54 18.25 -4.56
C LEU A 38 4.90 19.51 -5.36
N VAL A 39 6.19 19.86 -5.43
CA VAL A 39 6.65 20.99 -6.25
C VAL A 39 6.32 20.75 -7.72
N TRP A 40 6.60 19.56 -8.24
CA TRP A 40 6.25 19.20 -9.62
C TRP A 40 4.74 19.19 -9.86
N ASN A 41 3.96 18.70 -8.89
CA ASN A 41 2.50 18.67 -8.98
C ASN A 41 1.92 20.08 -9.03
N ARG A 42 2.39 21.01 -8.20
CA ARG A 42 1.99 22.43 -8.22
C ARG A 42 2.39 23.11 -9.53
N ALA A 43 3.63 22.89 -9.98
CA ALA A 43 4.13 23.44 -11.23
C ALA A 43 3.24 23.06 -12.44
N THR A 44 2.78 21.81 -12.48
CA THR A 44 1.95 21.26 -13.56
C THR A 44 0.45 21.42 -13.30
N THR A 45 0.04 22.11 -12.23
CA THR A 45 -1.37 22.41 -11.92
C THR A 45 -1.59 23.90 -11.73
N VAL A 46 -1.29 24.43 -10.54
CA VAL A 46 -1.51 25.81 -10.12
C VAL A 46 -0.74 26.78 -11.02
N GLU A 47 0.56 26.58 -11.18
CA GLU A 47 1.40 27.45 -12.01
C GLU A 47 1.02 27.35 -13.49
N ALA A 48 0.69 26.15 -13.99
CA ALA A 48 0.20 25.99 -15.35
C ALA A 48 -1.13 26.74 -15.56
N TYR A 49 -2.07 26.66 -14.62
CA TYR A 49 -3.33 27.40 -14.66
C TYR A 49 -3.11 28.92 -14.68
N ARG A 50 -2.16 29.41 -13.88
CA ARG A 50 -1.75 30.83 -13.89
C ARG A 50 -1.21 31.29 -15.24
N GLN A 51 -0.53 30.42 -15.97
CA GLN A 51 0.12 30.79 -17.22
C GLN A 51 -0.80 30.65 -18.44
N VAL A 52 -1.60 29.58 -18.50
CA VAL A 52 -2.33 29.19 -19.72
C VAL A 52 -3.80 28.88 -19.50
N GLY A 53 -4.29 28.96 -18.27
CA GLY A 53 -5.66 28.62 -17.93
C GLY A 53 -6.71 29.60 -18.47
N VAL A 54 -7.94 29.14 -18.55
CA VAL A 54 -9.10 29.97 -18.86
C VAL A 54 -9.45 30.79 -17.61
N ARG A 55 -8.85 31.98 -17.53
CA ARG A 55 -8.98 32.89 -16.40
C ARG A 55 -10.34 33.60 -16.38
N ASN A 56 -10.96 33.64 -15.22
CA ASN A 56 -12.16 34.41 -14.92
C ASN A 56 -12.16 34.82 -13.44
N PRO A 57 -12.23 36.12 -13.11
CA PRO A 57 -12.30 36.59 -11.74
C PRO A 57 -13.44 36.00 -10.90
N ALA A 58 -14.48 35.46 -11.54
CA ALA A 58 -15.59 34.80 -10.85
C ALA A 58 -15.23 33.44 -10.24
N TRP A 59 -14.16 32.78 -10.70
CA TRP A 59 -13.75 31.45 -10.22
C TRP A 59 -12.24 31.27 -10.01
N ASP A 60 -11.41 32.24 -10.37
CA ASP A 60 -9.93 32.10 -10.32
C ASP A 60 -9.42 31.70 -8.93
N ASP A 61 -9.94 32.32 -7.86
CA ASP A 61 -9.49 32.05 -6.48
C ASP A 61 -9.88 30.62 -6.05
N ASP A 62 -11.11 30.19 -6.33
CA ASP A 62 -11.59 28.84 -6.03
C ASP A 62 -10.86 27.79 -6.88
N ALA A 63 -10.56 28.12 -8.14
CA ALA A 63 -9.83 27.24 -9.05
C ALA A 63 -8.41 26.99 -8.54
N GLU A 64 -7.67 28.05 -8.16
CA GLU A 64 -6.33 27.89 -7.61
C GLU A 64 -6.34 27.11 -6.29
N ALA A 65 -7.36 27.28 -5.45
CA ALA A 65 -7.53 26.51 -4.22
C ALA A 65 -7.77 25.02 -4.49
N LEU A 66 -8.68 24.66 -5.40
CA LEU A 66 -8.91 23.27 -5.77
C LEU A 66 -7.66 22.63 -6.39
N LEU A 67 -6.95 23.36 -7.27
CA LEU A 67 -5.75 22.85 -7.92
C LEU A 67 -4.62 22.57 -6.92
N ASP A 68 -4.43 23.39 -5.88
CA ASP A 68 -3.46 23.11 -4.81
C ASP A 68 -3.85 21.87 -4.00
N LEU A 69 -5.14 21.71 -3.66
CA LEU A 69 -5.63 20.52 -2.98
C LEU A 69 -5.43 19.27 -3.84
N CYS A 70 -5.73 19.34 -5.14
CA CYS A 70 -5.46 18.24 -6.06
C CYS A 70 -3.95 17.96 -6.18
N ALA A 71 -3.08 18.97 -6.21
CA ALA A 71 -1.62 18.77 -6.22
C ALA A 71 -1.14 18.02 -4.97
N ARG A 72 -1.68 18.36 -3.80
CA ARG A 72 -1.43 17.62 -2.54
C ARG A 72 -1.98 16.19 -2.59
N SER A 73 -3.20 16.02 -3.10
CA SER A 73 -3.83 14.70 -3.27
C SER A 73 -3.03 13.79 -4.20
N PHE A 74 -2.57 14.31 -5.35
CA PHE A 74 -1.72 13.57 -6.31
C PHE A 74 -0.35 13.21 -5.74
N THR A 75 0.15 13.97 -4.76
CA THR A 75 1.40 13.66 -4.05
C THR A 75 1.19 12.53 -3.03
N GLY A 76 -0.02 12.42 -2.47
CA GLY A 76 -0.36 11.47 -1.42
C GLY A 76 0.40 11.73 -0.12
N GLY A 77 0.45 10.71 0.74
CA GLY A 77 1.09 10.79 2.06
C GLY A 77 0.11 11.20 3.16
N ARG A 78 0.62 11.41 4.39
CA ARG A 78 -0.21 11.67 5.59
C ARG A 78 -1.03 12.96 5.50
N ASP A 79 -0.52 13.98 4.82
CA ASP A 79 -1.15 15.30 4.71
C ASP A 79 -1.98 15.47 3.43
N ALA A 80 -2.28 14.37 2.73
CA ALA A 80 -3.16 14.39 1.58
C ALA A 80 -4.60 14.76 2.02
N PRO A 81 -5.27 15.68 1.30
CA PRO A 81 -6.63 16.08 1.66
C PRO A 81 -7.61 14.91 1.53
N ALA A 82 -8.61 14.89 2.39
CA ALA A 82 -9.69 13.91 2.34
C ALA A 82 -10.58 14.14 1.10
N ALA A 83 -11.32 13.10 0.69
CA ALA A 83 -12.22 13.19 -0.46
C ALA A 83 -13.30 14.28 -0.28
N GLU A 84 -13.78 14.45 0.96
CA GLU A 84 -14.77 15.44 1.35
C GLU A 84 -14.22 16.88 1.23
N GLU A 85 -12.95 17.09 1.57
CA GLU A 85 -12.28 18.39 1.44
C GLU A 85 -12.13 18.78 -0.03
N LEU A 86 -11.71 17.82 -0.87
CA LEU A 86 -11.64 18.02 -2.33
C LEU A 86 -13.01 18.35 -2.92
N LEU A 87 -14.06 17.62 -2.50
CA LEU A 87 -15.40 17.83 -3.01
C LEU A 87 -15.95 19.21 -2.59
N ALA A 88 -15.77 19.59 -1.32
CA ALA A 88 -16.19 20.91 -0.84
C ALA A 88 -15.51 22.07 -1.59
N ALA A 89 -14.22 21.92 -1.93
CA ALA A 89 -13.51 22.91 -2.75
C ALA A 89 -13.97 22.93 -4.22
N ALA A 90 -14.54 21.83 -4.72
CA ALA A 90 -15.03 21.72 -6.09
C ALA A 90 -16.46 22.28 -6.27
N GLU A 91 -17.28 22.34 -5.21
CA GLU A 91 -18.68 22.78 -5.25
C GLU A 91 -18.88 24.19 -5.85
N PRO A 92 -18.15 25.25 -5.44
CA PRO A 92 -18.32 26.58 -6.01
C PRO A 92 -18.00 26.63 -7.51
N LEU A 93 -17.05 25.81 -7.96
CA LEU A 93 -16.61 25.74 -9.36
C LEU A 93 -17.62 25.01 -10.25
N LEU A 94 -18.30 24.01 -9.68
CA LEU A 94 -19.45 23.35 -10.32
C LEU A 94 -20.61 24.34 -10.50
N ASP A 95 -21.01 25.03 -9.44
CA ASP A 95 -22.10 26.01 -9.49
C ASP A 95 -21.78 27.19 -10.43
N GLY A 96 -20.51 27.61 -10.44
CA GLY A 96 -19.97 28.63 -11.33
C GLY A 96 -19.79 28.20 -12.79
N ASN A 97 -20.03 26.91 -13.11
CA ASN A 97 -19.80 26.32 -14.44
C ASN A 97 -18.40 26.62 -15.00
N CYS A 98 -17.35 26.42 -14.20
CA CYS A 98 -15.98 26.62 -14.65
C CYS A 98 -15.68 25.77 -15.90
N SER A 99 -15.19 26.42 -16.95
CA SER A 99 -14.92 25.80 -18.25
C SER A 99 -13.44 25.50 -18.51
N ASP A 100 -12.55 25.78 -17.54
CA ASP A 100 -11.13 25.46 -17.68
C ASP A 100 -10.93 23.93 -17.65
N PRO A 101 -10.24 23.33 -18.64
CA PRO A 101 -10.13 21.88 -18.74
C PRO A 101 -9.35 21.24 -17.58
N LEU A 102 -8.33 21.91 -17.04
CA LEU A 102 -7.58 21.38 -15.90
C LEU A 102 -8.43 21.44 -14.62
N VAL A 103 -9.19 22.51 -14.44
CA VAL A 103 -10.12 22.63 -13.31
C VAL A 103 -11.24 21.58 -13.41
N GLN A 104 -11.85 21.40 -14.58
CA GLN A 104 -12.86 20.35 -14.80
C GLN A 104 -12.31 18.96 -14.53
N TYR A 105 -11.07 18.67 -14.94
CA TYR A 105 -10.41 17.42 -14.58
C TYR A 105 -10.30 17.23 -13.06
N CYS A 106 -9.89 18.28 -12.33
CA CYS A 106 -9.73 18.24 -10.88
C CYS A 106 -11.07 18.11 -10.13
N ILE A 107 -12.15 18.72 -10.64
CA ILE A 107 -13.50 18.48 -10.14
C ILE A 107 -13.89 17.01 -10.35
N GLY A 108 -13.61 16.45 -11.54
CA GLY A 108 -13.82 15.04 -11.82
C GLY A 108 -13.02 14.10 -10.91
N VAL A 109 -11.80 14.49 -10.52
CA VAL A 109 -11.00 13.79 -9.50
C VAL A 109 -11.70 13.80 -8.15
N ALA A 110 -12.18 14.96 -7.70
CA ALA A 110 -12.87 15.12 -6.42
C ALA A 110 -14.15 14.28 -6.35
N LEU A 111 -14.98 14.32 -7.42
CA LEU A 111 -16.20 13.53 -7.52
C LEU A 111 -15.91 12.02 -7.52
N HIS A 112 -14.91 11.57 -8.28
CA HIS A 112 -14.53 10.17 -8.30
C HIS A 112 -14.01 9.73 -6.90
N ALA A 113 -13.16 10.52 -6.26
CA ALA A 113 -12.68 10.23 -4.90
C ALA A 113 -13.82 10.14 -3.87
N ALA A 114 -14.89 10.92 -4.05
CA ALA A 114 -16.09 10.89 -3.23
C ALA A 114 -17.08 9.77 -3.61
N GLY A 115 -16.71 8.84 -4.48
CA GLY A 115 -17.55 7.71 -4.88
C GLY A 115 -18.68 8.09 -5.84
N LYS A 116 -18.51 9.16 -6.63
CA LYS A 116 -19.51 9.66 -7.60
C LYS A 116 -19.01 9.55 -9.06
N PRO A 117 -18.75 8.34 -9.57
CA PRO A 117 -18.16 8.16 -10.90
C PRO A 117 -19.03 8.67 -12.05
N GLU A 118 -20.36 8.54 -11.95
CA GLU A 118 -21.30 9.02 -12.97
C GLU A 118 -21.33 10.55 -13.09
N GLU A 119 -21.21 11.26 -11.96
CA GLU A 119 -21.10 12.73 -11.95
C GLU A 119 -19.73 13.19 -12.47
N ALA A 120 -18.66 12.43 -12.20
CA ALA A 120 -17.31 12.75 -12.67
C ALA A 120 -17.18 12.63 -14.20
N LYS A 121 -17.82 11.63 -14.80
CA LYS A 121 -17.70 11.25 -16.22
C LYS A 121 -17.88 12.42 -17.21
N PRO A 122 -18.97 13.22 -17.18
CA PRO A 122 -19.13 14.34 -18.11
C PRO A 122 -18.05 15.42 -17.95
N LEU A 123 -17.56 15.67 -16.73
CA LEU A 123 -16.52 16.66 -16.48
C LEU A 123 -15.15 16.19 -16.97
N VAL A 124 -14.81 14.92 -16.73
CA VAL A 124 -13.56 14.35 -17.25
C VAL A 124 -13.59 14.29 -18.78
N THR A 125 -14.75 13.99 -19.38
CA THR A 125 -14.94 14.04 -20.84
C THR A 125 -14.70 15.46 -21.37
N GLY A 126 -15.34 16.48 -20.77
CA GLY A 126 -15.15 17.89 -21.15
C GLY A 126 -13.71 18.34 -20.99
N ALA A 127 -13.05 17.92 -19.92
CA ALA A 127 -11.63 18.19 -19.68
C ALA A 127 -10.73 17.60 -20.78
N VAL A 128 -10.93 16.33 -21.17
CA VAL A 128 -10.16 15.71 -22.24
C VAL A 128 -10.35 16.45 -23.56
N GLU A 129 -11.58 16.81 -23.92
CA GLU A 129 -11.82 17.59 -25.15
C GLU A 129 -11.16 18.97 -25.08
N GLY A 130 -11.25 19.67 -23.94
CA GLY A 130 -10.55 20.95 -23.76
C GLY A 130 -9.02 20.83 -23.78
N PHE A 131 -8.45 19.70 -23.31
CA PHE A 131 -7.00 19.47 -23.37
C PHE A 131 -6.47 19.33 -24.80
N ARG A 132 -7.28 18.91 -25.79
CA ARG A 132 -6.84 18.76 -27.19
C ARG A 132 -6.28 20.07 -27.74
N GLU A 133 -6.91 21.19 -27.41
CA GLU A 133 -6.58 22.53 -27.90
C GLU A 133 -5.83 23.40 -26.87
N SER A 134 -5.69 22.90 -25.64
CA SER A 134 -5.03 23.65 -24.57
C SER A 134 -3.51 23.70 -24.70
N LYS A 135 -2.90 24.63 -23.96
CA LYS A 135 -1.44 24.72 -23.77
C LYS A 135 -0.97 24.15 -22.44
N TYR A 136 -1.83 23.41 -21.74
CA TYR A 136 -1.43 22.74 -20.50
C TYR A 136 -0.38 21.66 -20.78
N PRO A 137 0.52 21.38 -19.81
CA PRO A 137 1.41 20.25 -19.90
C PRO A 137 0.65 18.95 -20.19
N ARG A 138 1.10 18.19 -21.19
CA ARG A 138 0.52 16.91 -21.61
C ARG A 138 0.52 15.88 -20.49
N CYS A 139 1.37 16.03 -19.47
CA CYS A 139 1.34 15.20 -18.26
C CYS A 139 -0.01 15.27 -17.50
N ARG A 140 -0.81 16.32 -17.67
CA ARG A 140 -2.19 16.40 -17.13
C ARG A 140 -3.23 15.90 -18.12
N ALA A 141 -3.03 16.15 -19.41
CA ALA A 141 -3.92 15.67 -20.46
C ALA A 141 -4.01 14.13 -20.47
N TRP A 142 -2.87 13.42 -20.46
CA TRP A 142 -2.90 11.95 -20.45
C TRP A 142 -3.52 11.40 -19.17
N ALA A 143 -3.30 12.03 -18.01
CA ALA A 143 -3.90 11.63 -16.74
C ALA A 143 -5.44 11.79 -16.75
N ALA A 144 -5.96 12.77 -17.50
CA ALA A 144 -7.38 12.94 -17.75
C ALA A 144 -7.93 11.84 -18.67
N ALA A 145 -7.26 11.57 -19.79
CA ALA A 145 -7.65 10.50 -20.72
C ALA A 145 -7.62 9.12 -20.05
N LEU A 146 -6.57 8.82 -19.27
CA LEU A 146 -6.47 7.58 -18.50
C LEU A 146 -7.62 7.45 -17.50
N ARG A 147 -7.91 8.52 -16.73
CA ARG A 147 -9.02 8.51 -15.77
C ARG A 147 -10.37 8.31 -16.45
N MET A 148 -10.58 8.87 -17.65
CA MET A 148 -11.79 8.64 -18.42
C MET A 148 -11.94 7.16 -18.80
N GLY A 149 -10.85 6.53 -19.26
CA GLY A 149 -10.83 5.09 -19.53
C GLY A 149 -11.21 4.26 -18.29
N LYS A 150 -10.68 4.62 -17.11
CA LYS A 150 -11.02 3.96 -15.84
C LYS A 150 -12.49 4.11 -15.47
N LEU A 151 -13.03 5.33 -15.55
CA LEU A 151 -14.45 5.60 -15.29
C LEU A 151 -15.36 4.80 -16.21
N ILE A 152 -14.96 4.59 -17.48
CA ILE A 152 -15.73 3.77 -18.42
C ILE A 152 -15.68 2.30 -18.02
N LEU A 153 -14.52 1.77 -17.66
CA LEU A 153 -14.38 0.38 -17.20
C LEU A 153 -15.16 0.10 -15.92
N GLU A 154 -15.32 1.11 -15.06
CA GLU A 154 -16.08 1.00 -13.81
C GLU A 154 -17.60 1.11 -14.01
N THR A 155 -18.04 1.84 -15.03
CA THR A 155 -19.47 2.17 -15.24
C THR A 155 -20.13 1.38 -16.37
N SER A 156 -19.36 0.83 -17.31
CA SER A 156 -19.91 0.07 -18.44
C SER A 156 -20.15 -1.39 -18.08
N THR A 157 -21.28 -1.91 -18.53
CA THR A 157 -21.62 -3.35 -18.52
C THR A 157 -21.52 -3.98 -19.90
N ASP A 158 -20.99 -3.26 -20.89
CA ASP A 158 -21.00 -3.66 -22.29
C ASP A 158 -19.84 -4.64 -22.60
N GLY A 159 -20.06 -5.53 -23.58
CA GLY A 159 -19.07 -6.55 -23.98
C GLY A 159 -18.03 -6.09 -25.00
N GLU A 160 -18.13 -4.87 -25.52
CA GLU A 160 -17.04 -4.22 -26.28
C GLU A 160 -16.08 -3.52 -25.30
N ASP A 161 -14.91 -3.03 -25.74
CA ASP A 161 -13.97 -2.26 -24.90
C ASP A 161 -14.17 -0.73 -25.14
N PRO A 162 -15.23 -0.10 -24.60
CA PRO A 162 -15.52 1.32 -24.81
C PRO A 162 -14.45 2.24 -24.20
N ALA A 163 -13.56 1.71 -23.35
CA ALA A 163 -12.45 2.47 -22.79
C ALA A 163 -11.27 2.61 -23.77
N ALA A 164 -11.16 1.72 -24.77
CA ALA A 164 -10.02 1.68 -25.68
C ALA A 164 -9.64 3.03 -26.31
N PRO A 165 -10.57 3.83 -26.88
CA PRO A 165 -10.21 5.12 -27.48
C PRO A 165 -9.55 6.10 -26.49
N TRP A 166 -9.98 6.07 -25.22
CA TRP A 166 -9.44 6.93 -24.16
C TRP A 166 -8.08 6.44 -23.68
N LEU A 167 -7.89 5.13 -23.59
CA LEU A 167 -6.61 4.53 -23.22
C LEU A 167 -5.56 4.69 -24.33
N ASP A 168 -5.96 4.66 -25.60
CA ASP A 168 -5.09 4.97 -26.73
C ASP A 168 -4.65 6.43 -26.74
N LEU A 169 -5.59 7.35 -26.50
CA LEU A 169 -5.28 8.77 -26.36
C LEU A 169 -4.37 9.04 -25.15
N ALA A 170 -4.58 8.33 -24.04
CA ALA A 170 -3.71 8.42 -22.87
C ALA A 170 -2.28 7.98 -23.20
N ALA A 171 -2.09 6.89 -23.96
CA ALA A 171 -0.76 6.46 -24.40
C ALA A 171 -0.10 7.48 -25.34
N GLU A 172 -0.86 8.06 -26.28
CA GLU A 172 -0.38 9.13 -27.18
C GLU A 172 0.10 10.35 -26.40
N TRP A 173 -0.74 10.88 -25.52
CA TRP A 173 -0.39 12.06 -24.73
C TRP A 173 0.69 11.81 -23.68
N LEU A 174 0.85 10.56 -23.21
CA LEU A 174 1.97 10.21 -22.36
C LEU A 174 3.30 10.34 -23.13
N ILE A 175 3.34 9.87 -24.38
CA ILE A 175 4.52 10.02 -25.25
C ILE A 175 4.78 11.51 -25.52
N GLU A 176 3.74 12.29 -25.86
CA GLU A 176 3.88 13.74 -26.03
C GLU A 176 4.40 14.44 -24.76
N ALA A 177 3.91 14.04 -23.58
CA ALA A 177 4.36 14.57 -22.29
C ALA A 177 5.86 14.35 -22.04
N VAL A 178 6.39 13.17 -22.40
CA VAL A 178 7.83 12.94 -22.36
C VAL A 178 8.55 13.83 -23.38
N GLY A 179 8.04 13.91 -24.61
CA GLY A 179 8.65 14.69 -25.69
C GLY A 179 8.75 16.19 -25.39
N GLU A 180 7.78 16.77 -24.69
CA GLU A 180 7.80 18.18 -24.26
C GLU A 180 8.58 18.44 -22.96
N GLY A 181 9.14 17.40 -22.33
CA GLY A 181 9.99 17.52 -21.15
C GLY A 181 9.25 17.50 -19.80
N SER A 182 7.98 17.06 -19.74
CA SER A 182 7.23 17.00 -18.46
C SER A 182 7.88 16.08 -17.40
N TYR A 183 8.77 15.17 -17.82
CA TYR A 183 9.41 14.15 -16.98
C TYR A 183 10.95 14.22 -16.97
N GLU A 184 11.54 15.38 -17.25
CA GLU A 184 13.00 15.54 -17.18
C GLU A 184 13.55 15.47 -15.73
N GLY A 185 14.80 15.04 -15.59
CA GLY A 185 15.49 14.95 -14.30
C GLY A 185 14.79 13.98 -13.34
N GLU A 186 14.43 14.45 -12.13
CA GLU A 186 13.67 13.66 -11.16
C GLU A 186 12.26 13.28 -11.68
N GLY A 187 11.75 14.00 -12.70
CA GLY A 187 10.48 13.70 -13.35
C GLY A 187 10.35 12.26 -13.85
N ARG A 188 11.47 11.59 -14.17
CA ARG A 188 11.48 10.17 -14.57
C ARG A 188 10.84 9.26 -13.52
N ARG A 189 11.06 9.56 -12.23
CA ARG A 189 10.48 8.78 -11.13
C ARG A 189 9.00 9.06 -10.97
N PHE A 190 8.55 10.28 -11.27
CA PHE A 190 7.14 10.64 -11.28
C PHE A 190 6.40 9.98 -12.45
N PHE A 191 7.04 9.86 -13.61
CA PHE A 191 6.54 9.05 -14.72
C PHE A 191 6.29 7.61 -14.25
N TRP A 192 7.29 6.96 -13.65
CA TRP A 192 7.12 5.58 -13.20
C TRP A 192 6.05 5.43 -12.11
N LEU A 193 5.99 6.36 -11.15
CA LEU A 193 4.95 6.39 -10.13
C LEU A 193 3.54 6.42 -10.73
N GLN A 194 3.35 7.11 -11.86
CA GLN A 194 2.04 7.24 -12.52
C GLN A 194 1.74 6.12 -13.52
N VAL A 195 2.76 5.54 -14.15
CA VAL A 195 2.63 4.63 -15.29
C VAL A 195 2.84 3.16 -14.88
N GLY A 196 3.76 2.89 -13.95
CA GLY A 196 4.20 1.53 -13.63
C GLY A 196 3.07 0.61 -13.18
N SER A 197 2.18 1.08 -12.31
CA SER A 197 1.01 0.29 -11.88
C SER A 197 0.00 0.04 -12.98
N GLU A 198 -0.12 0.96 -13.94
CA GLU A 198 -1.03 0.84 -15.07
C GLU A 198 -0.54 -0.25 -16.03
N ILE A 199 0.78 -0.34 -16.24
CA ILE A 199 1.36 -1.40 -17.09
C ILE A 199 1.39 -2.75 -16.38
N ASN A 200 1.80 -2.81 -15.11
CA ASN A 200 1.98 -4.08 -14.40
C ASN A 200 0.65 -4.80 -14.10
N TRP A 201 -0.43 -4.04 -13.83
CA TRP A 201 -1.63 -4.63 -13.22
C TRP A 201 -2.93 -4.40 -13.99
N ARG A 202 -2.91 -3.62 -15.07
CA ARG A 202 -4.13 -3.36 -15.87
C ARG A 202 -3.93 -3.80 -17.31
N ALA A 203 -4.37 -5.03 -17.61
CA ALA A 203 -4.26 -5.63 -18.93
C ALA A 203 -4.72 -4.70 -20.08
N GLN A 204 -5.76 -3.89 -19.83
CA GLN A 204 -6.25 -2.91 -20.82
C GLN A 204 -5.20 -1.84 -21.15
N PHE A 205 -4.38 -1.40 -20.20
CA PHE A 205 -3.30 -0.44 -20.47
C PHE A 205 -1.99 -1.13 -20.86
N THR A 206 -1.69 -2.32 -20.32
CA THR A 206 -0.53 -3.14 -20.71
C THR A 206 -0.45 -3.36 -22.22
N SER A 207 -1.59 -3.56 -22.89
CA SER A 207 -1.65 -3.76 -24.36
C SER A 207 -1.11 -2.58 -25.18
N ARG A 208 -0.95 -1.40 -24.56
CA ARG A 208 -0.35 -0.19 -25.18
C ARG A 208 1.14 -0.03 -24.87
N ALA A 209 1.73 -0.86 -24.02
CA ALA A 209 3.14 -0.71 -23.61
C ALA A 209 4.11 -0.76 -24.79
N ALA A 210 3.92 -1.65 -25.78
CA ALA A 210 4.77 -1.70 -26.97
C ALA A 210 4.69 -0.42 -27.84
N ARG A 211 3.51 0.21 -27.90
CA ARG A 211 3.31 1.50 -28.57
C ARG A 211 4.02 2.62 -27.82
N ILE A 212 3.89 2.64 -26.49
CA ILE A 212 4.57 3.61 -25.63
C ILE A 212 6.08 3.49 -25.81
N GLU A 213 6.62 2.28 -25.69
CA GLU A 213 8.04 1.98 -25.90
C GLU A 213 8.54 2.51 -27.25
N SER A 214 7.86 2.16 -28.34
CA SER A 214 8.21 2.62 -29.69
C SER A 214 8.15 4.14 -29.83
N GLY A 215 7.15 4.78 -29.22
CA GLY A 215 7.02 6.24 -29.21
C GLY A 215 8.13 6.92 -28.42
N LEU A 216 8.48 6.40 -27.25
CA LEU A 216 9.59 6.90 -26.42
C LEU A 216 10.93 6.76 -27.15
N ALA A 217 11.18 5.63 -27.80
CA ALA A 217 12.42 5.41 -28.56
C ALA A 217 12.56 6.35 -29.77
N ALA A 218 11.46 6.88 -30.31
CA ALA A 218 11.46 7.83 -31.41
C ALA A 218 11.72 9.28 -30.97
N LEU A 219 11.64 9.58 -29.66
CA LEU A 219 11.88 10.91 -29.12
C LEU A 219 13.39 11.15 -28.92
N PRO A 220 13.97 12.24 -29.46
CA PRO A 220 15.41 12.50 -29.36
C PRO A 220 15.87 12.87 -27.94
N ASN A 221 14.94 13.30 -27.07
CA ASN A 221 15.19 13.76 -25.71
C ASN A 221 14.62 12.81 -24.64
N ALA A 222 14.01 11.69 -25.02
CA ALA A 222 13.53 10.73 -24.03
C ALA A 222 14.70 10.08 -23.30
N ASP A 223 14.62 10.06 -21.97
CA ASP A 223 15.54 9.31 -21.13
C ASP A 223 15.38 7.81 -21.40
N PRO A 224 16.44 7.09 -21.86
CA PRO A 224 16.36 5.65 -22.19
C PRO A 224 15.81 4.79 -21.05
N TRP A 225 16.02 5.24 -19.81
CA TRP A 225 15.48 4.62 -18.61
C TRP A 225 13.97 4.39 -18.69
N LEU A 226 13.21 5.36 -19.23
CA LEU A 226 11.75 5.28 -19.33
C LEU A 226 11.33 4.12 -20.24
N GLY A 227 12.02 3.97 -21.38
CA GLY A 227 11.79 2.87 -22.33
C GLY A 227 12.07 1.51 -21.69
N HIS A 228 13.20 1.38 -20.99
CA HIS A 228 13.54 0.13 -20.30
C HIS A 228 12.56 -0.21 -19.17
N MET A 229 12.10 0.77 -18.39
CA MET A 229 11.10 0.52 -17.36
C MET A 229 9.76 0.04 -17.94
N VAL A 230 9.30 0.65 -19.03
CA VAL A 230 8.08 0.24 -19.75
C VAL A 230 8.24 -1.16 -20.36
N ALA A 231 9.38 -1.43 -20.99
CA ALA A 231 9.65 -2.72 -21.61
C ALA A 231 9.72 -3.85 -20.57
N GLY A 232 10.48 -3.66 -19.48
CA GLY A 232 10.57 -4.66 -18.42
C GLY A 232 9.22 -4.95 -17.75
N ALA A 233 8.40 -3.92 -17.57
CA ALA A 233 7.04 -4.05 -17.03
C ALA A 233 6.12 -4.86 -17.96
N ARG A 234 6.20 -4.59 -19.27
CA ARG A 234 5.47 -5.36 -20.30
C ARG A 234 5.89 -6.82 -20.28
N GLU A 235 7.19 -7.10 -20.23
CA GLU A 235 7.73 -8.46 -20.19
C GLU A 235 7.26 -9.22 -18.93
N ILE A 236 7.21 -8.60 -17.75
CA ILE A 236 6.61 -9.23 -16.55
C ILE A 236 5.13 -9.57 -16.80
N ALA A 237 4.36 -8.65 -17.36
CA ALA A 237 2.94 -8.88 -17.62
C ALA A 237 2.71 -10.00 -18.64
N GLU A 238 3.51 -10.05 -19.71
CA GLU A 238 3.49 -11.13 -20.72
C GLU A 238 3.91 -12.47 -20.11
N ALA A 239 4.91 -12.48 -19.22
CA ALA A 239 5.30 -13.68 -18.47
C ALA A 239 4.09 -14.26 -17.73
N TRP A 240 3.38 -13.44 -16.95
CA TRP A 240 2.20 -13.89 -16.20
C TRP A 240 1.04 -14.33 -17.11
N GLN A 241 0.89 -13.70 -18.28
CA GLN A 241 -0.10 -14.11 -19.27
C GLN A 241 0.22 -15.48 -19.88
N GLU A 242 1.47 -15.76 -20.24
CA GLU A 242 1.89 -17.06 -20.79
C GLU A 242 1.85 -18.18 -19.74
N ARG A 243 2.28 -17.90 -18.51
CA ARG A 243 2.23 -18.84 -17.38
C ARG A 243 0.79 -19.22 -17.02
N GLY A 244 -0.11 -18.23 -17.06
CA GLY A 244 -1.45 -18.30 -16.52
C GLY A 244 -1.52 -18.18 -14.99
N ALA A 245 -2.74 -18.03 -14.48
CA ALA A 245 -3.03 -17.83 -13.05
C ALA A 245 -3.07 -19.14 -12.22
N GLY A 246 -2.70 -20.28 -12.82
CA GLY A 246 -2.70 -21.56 -12.14
C GLY A 246 -1.63 -21.67 -11.04
N PHE A 247 -1.85 -22.57 -10.10
CA PHE A 247 -0.81 -22.99 -9.14
C PHE A 247 0.35 -23.65 -9.89
N ALA A 248 1.55 -23.62 -9.29
CA ALA A 248 2.77 -24.11 -9.94
C ALA A 248 2.64 -25.56 -10.47
N ASN A 249 1.90 -26.43 -9.77
CA ASN A 249 1.64 -27.80 -10.19
C ASN A 249 0.61 -27.95 -11.35
N THR A 250 0.06 -26.85 -11.85
CA THR A 250 -0.93 -26.80 -12.94
C THR A 250 -0.45 -26.06 -14.18
N VAL A 251 0.75 -25.46 -14.13
CA VAL A 251 1.37 -24.76 -15.26
C VAL A 251 1.93 -25.79 -16.25
N THR A 252 1.72 -25.56 -17.55
CA THR A 252 2.26 -26.41 -18.62
C THR A 252 3.74 -26.16 -18.82
N GLU A 253 4.48 -27.12 -19.38
CA GLU A 253 5.91 -26.93 -19.71
C GLU A 253 6.13 -25.73 -20.63
N ALA A 254 5.32 -25.58 -21.69
CA ALA A 254 5.37 -24.43 -22.58
C ALA A 254 5.06 -23.10 -21.88
N GLY A 255 4.10 -23.09 -20.94
CA GLY A 255 3.80 -21.90 -20.14
C GLY A 255 4.93 -21.52 -19.18
N GLN A 256 5.64 -22.53 -18.64
CA GLN A 256 6.82 -22.33 -17.81
C GLN A 256 8.01 -21.78 -18.62
N GLU A 257 8.30 -22.36 -19.79
CA GLU A 257 9.36 -21.87 -20.70
C GLU A 257 9.10 -20.43 -21.14
N GLY A 258 7.84 -20.11 -21.47
CA GLY A 258 7.40 -18.76 -21.82
C GLY A 258 7.61 -17.76 -20.69
N TYR A 259 7.20 -18.14 -19.47
CA TYR A 259 7.41 -17.35 -18.26
C TYR A 259 8.89 -17.04 -18.03
N GLU A 260 9.77 -18.03 -18.11
CA GLU A 260 11.21 -17.86 -17.90
C GLU A 260 11.84 -16.96 -18.97
N ARG A 261 11.45 -17.12 -20.24
CA ARG A 261 11.93 -16.28 -21.35
C ARG A 261 11.58 -14.81 -21.12
N HIS A 262 10.32 -14.51 -20.82
CA HIS A 262 9.89 -13.14 -20.57
C HIS A 262 10.56 -12.54 -19.32
N LEU A 263 10.75 -13.31 -18.25
CA LEU A 263 11.48 -12.82 -17.08
C LEU A 263 12.96 -12.53 -17.35
N GLU A 264 13.61 -13.23 -18.29
CA GLU A 264 14.99 -12.90 -18.68
C GLU A 264 15.06 -11.60 -19.51
N GLU A 265 14.07 -11.31 -20.35
CA GLU A 265 13.97 -10.02 -21.04
C GLU A 265 13.67 -8.88 -20.04
N ALA A 266 12.75 -9.11 -19.10
CA ALA A 266 12.51 -8.17 -18.00
C ALA A 266 13.78 -7.90 -17.19
N ARG A 267 14.54 -8.97 -16.87
CA ARG A 267 15.83 -8.88 -16.19
C ARG A 267 16.80 -7.98 -16.95
N HIS A 268 16.92 -8.18 -18.26
CA HIS A 268 17.80 -7.37 -19.11
C HIS A 268 17.43 -5.88 -19.05
N HIS A 269 16.14 -5.55 -19.21
CA HIS A 269 15.68 -4.18 -19.20
C HIS A 269 15.84 -3.50 -17.84
N PHE A 270 15.43 -4.13 -16.75
CA PHE A 270 15.56 -3.53 -15.41
C PHE A 270 17.01 -3.45 -14.92
N THR A 271 17.86 -4.40 -15.33
CA THR A 271 19.31 -4.28 -15.04
C THR A 271 19.90 -3.08 -15.77
N THR A 272 19.61 -2.93 -17.07
CA THR A 272 20.08 -1.77 -17.85
C THR A 272 19.58 -0.45 -17.26
N ALA A 273 18.29 -0.37 -16.91
CA ALA A 273 17.72 0.82 -16.27
C ALA A 273 18.37 1.15 -14.91
N TRP A 274 18.69 0.13 -14.11
CA TRP A 274 19.41 0.33 -12.85
C TRP A 274 20.88 0.75 -13.06
N GLU A 275 21.56 0.23 -14.09
CA GLU A 275 22.93 0.64 -14.41
C GLU A 275 23.00 2.11 -14.87
N ASP A 276 22.00 2.57 -15.62
CA ASP A 276 21.88 3.96 -16.06
C ASP A 276 21.55 4.91 -14.90
N HIS A 277 20.62 4.50 -14.03
CA HIS A 277 20.14 5.30 -12.90
C HIS A 277 20.11 4.50 -11.59
N PRO A 278 21.27 4.22 -10.97
CA PRO A 278 21.33 3.45 -9.72
C PRO A 278 20.74 4.19 -8.51
N GLU A 279 20.54 5.50 -8.62
CA GLU A 279 19.84 6.33 -7.63
C GLU A 279 18.31 6.15 -7.65
N CYS A 280 17.77 5.52 -8.70
CA CYS A 280 16.34 5.22 -8.83
C CYS A 280 16.03 3.82 -8.25
N PRO A 281 15.29 3.70 -7.13
CA PRO A 281 14.98 2.41 -6.52
C PRO A 281 14.04 1.54 -7.35
N GLU A 282 13.36 2.10 -8.34
CA GLU A 282 12.25 1.47 -9.07
C GLU A 282 12.70 0.22 -9.84
N ALA A 283 13.77 0.32 -10.65
CA ALA A 283 14.27 -0.80 -11.44
C ALA A 283 14.79 -1.95 -10.55
N ALA A 284 15.55 -1.61 -9.51
CA ALA A 284 16.03 -2.59 -8.54
C ALA A 284 14.87 -3.25 -7.76
N THR A 285 13.75 -2.55 -7.57
CA THR A 285 12.54 -3.11 -6.97
C THR A 285 11.90 -4.15 -7.89
N GLN A 286 11.76 -3.86 -9.19
CA GLN A 286 11.21 -4.83 -10.15
C GLN A 286 12.09 -6.07 -10.26
N MET A 287 13.40 -5.93 -10.11
CA MET A 287 14.32 -7.07 -10.07
C MET A 287 14.09 -8.03 -8.89
N ILE A 288 13.49 -7.58 -7.78
CA ILE A 288 13.11 -8.47 -6.67
C ILE A 288 12.03 -9.46 -7.14
N GLU A 289 11.03 -8.98 -7.89
CA GLU A 289 10.01 -9.83 -8.52
C GLU A 289 10.62 -10.79 -9.55
N VAL A 290 11.50 -10.29 -10.42
CA VAL A 290 12.18 -11.12 -11.43
C VAL A 290 12.97 -12.25 -10.76
N CYS A 291 13.75 -11.95 -9.72
CA CYS A 291 14.48 -12.95 -8.95
C CYS A 291 13.53 -13.96 -8.27
N ARG A 292 12.40 -13.51 -7.71
CA ARG A 292 11.38 -14.40 -7.14
C ARG A 292 10.80 -15.34 -8.19
N GLY A 293 10.58 -14.87 -9.42
CA GLY A 293 10.02 -15.66 -10.51
C GLY A 293 10.99 -16.69 -11.08
N ILE A 294 12.27 -16.33 -11.26
CA ILE A 294 13.32 -17.20 -11.80
C ILE A 294 13.88 -18.16 -10.73
N GLY A 295 13.81 -17.78 -9.46
CA GLY A 295 14.40 -18.53 -8.34
C GLY A 295 15.94 -18.49 -8.35
N ASP A 296 16.56 -19.49 -7.72
CA ASP A 296 18.02 -19.57 -7.55
C ASP A 296 18.80 -19.98 -8.82
N ALA A 297 18.13 -20.16 -9.97
CA ALA A 297 18.73 -20.69 -11.21
C ALA A 297 19.92 -19.88 -11.75
N ARG A 298 20.06 -18.62 -11.31
CA ARG A 298 21.12 -17.69 -11.72
C ARG A 298 22.08 -17.30 -10.59
N GLY A 299 21.86 -17.79 -9.37
CA GLY A 299 22.64 -17.40 -8.18
C GLY A 299 22.48 -15.93 -7.77
N GLU A 300 21.64 -15.17 -8.45
CA GLU A 300 21.28 -13.79 -8.16
C GLU A 300 20.12 -13.78 -7.16
N LYS A 301 20.33 -13.15 -6.00
CA LYS A 301 19.35 -13.17 -4.91
C LYS A 301 18.62 -11.84 -4.82
N PHE A 302 17.31 -11.89 -4.59
CA PHE A 302 16.50 -10.69 -4.41
C PHE A 302 17.01 -9.78 -3.27
N TRP A 303 17.69 -10.35 -2.26
CA TRP A 303 18.37 -9.59 -1.19
C TRP A 303 19.46 -8.64 -1.69
N GLN A 304 20.16 -8.97 -2.79
CA GLN A 304 21.16 -8.09 -3.40
C GLN A 304 20.50 -6.86 -4.03
N TRP A 305 19.38 -7.06 -4.71
CA TRP A 305 18.56 -5.99 -5.27
C TRP A 305 17.92 -5.13 -4.19
N PHE A 306 17.42 -5.74 -3.13
CA PHE A 306 16.91 -5.02 -1.98
C PHE A 306 17.97 -4.14 -1.31
N ALA A 307 19.22 -4.62 -1.23
CA ALA A 307 20.33 -3.79 -0.74
C ALA A 307 20.59 -2.57 -1.65
N ARG A 308 20.49 -2.72 -2.98
CA ARG A 308 20.57 -1.61 -3.95
C ARG A 308 19.45 -0.60 -3.74
N VAL A 309 18.21 -1.08 -3.55
CA VAL A 309 17.07 -0.20 -3.22
C VAL A 309 17.34 0.60 -1.96
N ARG A 310 17.77 -0.05 -0.86
CA ARG A 310 18.03 0.66 0.41
C ARG A 310 19.18 1.67 0.31
N ALA A 311 20.12 1.47 -0.61
CA ALA A 311 21.18 2.44 -0.89
C ALA A 311 20.66 3.67 -1.67
N ALA A 312 19.68 3.48 -2.55
CA ALA A 312 19.04 4.56 -3.31
C ALA A 312 18.00 5.35 -2.48
N GLN A 313 17.06 4.63 -1.86
CA GLN A 313 16.03 5.17 -0.97
C GLN A 313 15.69 4.13 0.10
N PHE A 314 16.11 4.41 1.35
CA PHE A 314 16.04 3.45 2.45
C PHE A 314 14.60 3.00 2.78
N ASP A 315 13.64 3.91 2.65
CA ASP A 315 12.23 3.75 2.98
C ASP A 315 11.33 3.63 1.73
N TYR A 316 11.86 3.08 0.63
CA TYR A 316 11.07 2.78 -0.57
C TYR A 316 10.16 1.55 -0.33
N MET A 317 9.00 1.78 0.26
CA MET A 317 8.05 0.75 0.71
C MET A 317 7.65 -0.30 -0.34
N PRO A 318 7.54 0.00 -1.65
CA PRO A 318 7.25 -1.03 -2.65
C PRO A 318 8.24 -2.21 -2.63
N ALA A 319 9.53 -1.94 -2.40
CA ALA A 319 10.54 -3.01 -2.33
C ALA A 319 10.39 -3.90 -1.08
N TYR A 320 9.98 -3.33 0.05
CA TYR A 320 9.66 -4.12 1.24
C TYR A 320 8.47 -5.05 0.96
N GLY A 321 7.51 -4.60 0.14
CA GLY A 321 6.40 -5.41 -0.38
C GLY A 321 6.86 -6.60 -1.21
N GLU A 322 7.73 -6.35 -2.18
CA GLU A 322 8.26 -7.42 -3.03
C GLU A 322 9.13 -8.42 -2.24
N VAL A 323 9.91 -7.95 -1.26
CA VAL A 323 10.66 -8.85 -0.36
C VAL A 323 9.71 -9.71 0.46
N LEU A 324 8.70 -9.11 1.12
CA LEU A 324 7.74 -9.85 1.91
C LEU A 324 6.99 -10.89 1.05
N TRP A 325 6.60 -10.52 -0.18
CA TRP A 325 5.97 -11.44 -1.10
C TRP A 325 6.91 -12.58 -1.53
N SER A 326 8.20 -12.31 -1.69
CA SER A 326 9.24 -13.31 -1.99
C SER A 326 9.48 -14.30 -0.85
N LEU A 327 9.22 -13.88 0.39
CA LEU A 327 9.36 -14.71 1.59
C LEU A 327 8.15 -15.59 1.89
N LEU A 328 7.08 -15.52 1.09
CA LEU A 328 5.92 -16.37 1.30
C LEU A 328 6.25 -17.85 1.07
N PRO A 329 5.66 -18.78 1.86
CA PRO A 329 5.90 -20.23 1.72
C PRO A 329 5.61 -20.81 0.33
N ARG A 330 4.66 -20.22 -0.42
CA ARG A 330 4.35 -20.63 -1.80
C ARG A 330 5.45 -20.34 -2.82
N TRP A 331 6.43 -19.53 -2.45
CA TRP A 331 7.61 -19.24 -3.24
C TRP A 331 8.79 -20.04 -2.69
N TYR A 332 9.69 -19.39 -1.95
CA TYR A 332 10.90 -20.03 -1.43
C TYR A 332 11.20 -19.67 0.03
N GLY A 333 10.29 -18.96 0.70
CA GLY A 333 10.48 -18.53 2.08
C GLY A 333 9.64 -19.32 3.10
N SER A 334 9.48 -18.74 4.27
CA SER A 334 8.76 -19.31 5.40
C SER A 334 8.18 -18.20 6.28
N VAL A 335 7.18 -18.55 7.10
CA VAL A 335 6.57 -17.62 8.07
C VAL A 335 7.60 -17.11 9.08
N ASP A 336 8.59 -17.93 9.45
CA ASP A 336 9.68 -17.50 10.33
C ASP A 336 10.59 -16.47 9.65
N GLU A 337 11.00 -16.69 8.40
CA GLU A 337 11.79 -15.71 7.64
C GLU A 337 11.02 -14.40 7.40
N MET A 338 9.71 -14.48 7.17
CA MET A 338 8.85 -13.30 7.10
C MET A 338 8.90 -12.52 8.42
N TYR A 339 8.73 -13.19 9.57
CA TYR A 339 8.78 -12.56 10.88
C TYR A 339 10.16 -11.96 11.18
N GLU A 340 11.24 -12.68 10.89
CA GLU A 340 12.62 -12.19 11.00
C GLU A 340 12.84 -10.93 10.14
N PHE A 341 12.33 -10.89 8.91
CA PHE A 341 12.37 -9.67 8.10
C PHE A 341 11.61 -8.50 8.73
N GLY A 342 10.47 -8.77 9.38
CA GLY A 342 9.75 -7.76 10.17
C GLY A 342 10.58 -7.25 11.36
N LEU A 343 11.31 -8.13 12.04
CA LEU A 343 12.22 -7.77 13.12
C LEU A 343 13.40 -6.93 12.62
N ASP A 344 14.01 -7.29 11.48
CA ASP A 344 15.06 -6.50 10.85
C ASP A 344 14.58 -5.07 10.52
N CYS A 345 13.33 -4.93 10.08
CA CYS A 345 12.70 -3.63 9.85
C CYS A 345 12.55 -2.83 11.14
N LEU A 346 12.09 -3.47 12.22
CA LEU A 346 11.98 -2.84 13.55
C LEU A 346 13.36 -2.44 14.12
N ASP A 347 14.34 -3.32 13.99
CA ASP A 347 15.71 -3.16 14.49
C ASP A 347 16.49 -2.08 13.74
N SER A 348 16.00 -1.63 12.58
CA SER A 348 16.54 -0.44 11.92
C SER A 348 16.49 0.82 12.80
N GLY A 349 15.51 0.89 13.72
CA GLY A 349 15.31 2.05 14.59
C GLY A 349 14.96 3.35 13.88
N ARG A 350 14.68 3.31 12.56
CA ARG A 350 14.38 4.47 11.71
C ARG A 350 12.92 4.88 11.85
N PHE A 351 12.49 5.20 13.08
CA PHE A 351 11.10 5.50 13.41
C PHE A 351 10.56 6.76 12.70
N GLU A 352 11.43 7.63 12.20
CA GLU A 352 11.04 8.77 11.34
C GLU A 352 10.51 8.32 9.96
N THR A 353 10.78 7.06 9.58
CA THR A 353 10.28 6.41 8.36
C THR A 353 9.24 5.34 8.71
N ASP A 354 8.50 4.83 7.71
CA ASP A 354 7.57 3.71 7.91
C ASP A 354 8.25 2.33 7.92
N VAL A 355 9.59 2.26 7.86
CA VAL A 355 10.31 0.97 7.84
C VAL A 355 10.01 0.13 9.08
N PRO A 356 10.12 0.63 10.34
CA PRO A 356 9.79 -0.20 11.50
C PRO A 356 8.32 -0.64 11.54
N TRP A 357 7.41 0.15 10.97
CA TRP A 357 5.99 -0.22 10.85
C TRP A 357 5.79 -1.47 9.99
N TYR A 358 6.74 -1.81 9.13
CA TYR A 358 6.62 -2.96 8.24
C TYR A 358 6.47 -4.30 8.99
N LEU A 359 6.91 -4.40 10.24
CA LEU A 359 6.61 -5.54 11.12
C LEU A 359 5.10 -5.83 11.22
N ILE A 360 4.27 -4.79 11.28
CA ILE A 360 2.81 -4.94 11.27
C ILE A 360 2.32 -5.54 9.95
N ASN A 361 2.84 -5.07 8.81
CA ASN A 361 2.45 -5.59 7.50
C ASN A 361 2.81 -7.07 7.36
N VAL A 362 3.98 -7.45 7.88
CA VAL A 362 4.45 -8.85 7.98
C VAL A 362 3.48 -9.69 8.80
N ILE A 363 3.15 -9.28 10.04
CA ILE A 363 2.25 -10.03 10.92
C ILE A 363 0.87 -10.24 10.25
N ARG A 364 0.34 -9.20 9.59
CA ARG A 364 -0.93 -9.28 8.86
C ARG A 364 -0.88 -10.22 7.67
N MET A 365 0.25 -10.26 6.96
CA MET A 365 0.44 -11.20 5.86
C MET A 365 0.48 -12.64 6.40
N ILE A 366 1.20 -12.88 7.51
CA ILE A 366 1.24 -14.20 8.17
C ILE A 366 -0.16 -14.65 8.60
N GLU A 367 -0.94 -13.78 9.26
CA GLU A 367 -2.32 -14.11 9.68
C GLU A 367 -3.20 -14.50 8.48
N ARG A 368 -3.04 -13.83 7.34
CA ARG A 368 -3.77 -14.14 6.11
C ARG A 368 -3.36 -15.49 5.50
N GLU A 369 -2.06 -15.79 5.48
CA GLU A 369 -1.52 -16.97 4.81
C GLU A 369 -1.77 -18.27 5.60
N GLU A 370 -1.60 -18.23 6.92
CA GLU A 370 -1.88 -19.41 7.75
C GLU A 370 -3.37 -19.55 8.10
N GLY A 371 -4.15 -18.48 7.97
CA GLY A 371 -5.54 -18.44 8.46
C GLY A 371 -5.65 -18.59 9.97
N LEU A 372 -4.53 -18.40 10.70
CA LEU A 372 -4.40 -18.66 12.12
C LEU A 372 -4.26 -17.37 12.89
N THR A 373 -5.25 -17.09 13.73
CA THR A 373 -5.20 -16.02 14.74
C THR A 373 -4.14 -16.27 15.82
N GLU A 374 -3.56 -17.47 15.86
CA GLU A 374 -2.57 -17.92 16.86
C GLU A 374 -1.22 -17.19 16.74
N ILE A 375 -0.89 -16.61 15.58
CA ILE A 375 0.35 -15.84 15.42
C ILE A 375 0.48 -14.75 16.48
N TRP A 376 -0.63 -14.08 16.83
CA TRP A 376 -0.67 -13.03 17.84
C TRP A 376 -0.31 -13.52 19.26
N ARG A 377 -0.36 -14.84 19.51
CA ARG A 377 0.04 -15.46 20.77
C ARG A 377 1.47 -16.03 20.73
N ARG A 378 2.20 -15.84 19.63
CA ARG A 378 3.63 -16.22 19.52
C ARG A 378 4.42 -15.55 20.65
N PRO A 379 5.25 -16.30 21.41
CA PRO A 379 6.10 -15.71 22.43
C PRO A 379 7.00 -14.60 21.84
N GLY A 380 7.05 -13.44 22.51
CA GLY A 380 7.85 -12.29 22.10
C GLY A 380 7.16 -11.30 21.14
N LEU A 381 6.12 -11.72 20.40
CA LEU A 381 5.48 -10.86 19.40
C LEU A 381 4.87 -9.61 20.01
N TYR A 382 4.19 -9.75 21.16
CA TYR A 382 3.61 -8.60 21.83
C TYR A 382 4.70 -7.60 22.25
N GLU A 383 5.83 -8.10 22.78
CA GLU A 383 6.96 -7.27 23.19
C GLU A 383 7.58 -6.52 22.00
N ASP A 384 7.70 -7.16 20.83
CA ASP A 384 8.19 -6.52 19.61
C ASP A 384 7.23 -5.43 19.11
N VAL A 385 5.92 -5.70 19.12
CA VAL A 385 4.92 -4.69 18.77
C VAL A 385 4.89 -3.54 19.79
N ALA A 386 5.00 -3.82 21.08
CA ALA A 386 5.09 -2.78 22.11
C ALA A 386 6.30 -1.88 21.89
N ARG A 387 7.48 -2.46 21.59
CA ARG A 387 8.70 -1.73 21.23
C ARG A 387 8.50 -0.86 19.99
N LEU A 388 7.82 -1.37 18.96
CA LEU A 388 7.44 -0.60 17.79
C LEU A 388 6.57 0.61 18.17
N MET A 389 5.51 0.39 18.94
CA MET A 389 4.57 1.47 19.34
C MET A 389 5.28 2.53 20.18
N ASP A 390 6.17 2.14 21.09
CA ASP A 390 6.98 3.07 21.86
C ASP A 390 7.90 3.93 20.98
N GLY A 391 8.58 3.32 20.00
CA GLY A 391 9.40 4.07 19.04
C GLY A 391 8.57 5.08 18.23
N MET A 392 7.40 4.65 17.73
CA MET A 392 6.50 5.50 16.95
C MET A 392 5.89 6.66 17.75
N VAL A 393 5.54 6.42 19.03
CA VAL A 393 4.97 7.44 19.92
C VAL A 393 5.99 8.52 20.26
N ASN A 394 7.26 8.13 20.45
CA ASN A 394 8.33 9.03 20.87
C ASN A 394 9.01 9.76 19.68
N GLU A 395 8.71 9.38 18.45
CA GLU A 395 9.27 10.01 17.25
C GLU A 395 8.64 11.39 16.98
N PRO A 396 9.40 12.50 17.03
CA PRO A 396 8.86 13.85 16.87
C PRO A 396 8.15 14.09 15.53
N THR A 397 8.59 13.47 14.44
CA THR A 397 7.95 13.63 13.12
C THR A 397 6.58 12.97 13.01
N ARG A 398 6.15 12.24 14.06
CA ARG A 398 4.84 11.60 14.19
C ARG A 398 3.97 12.23 15.28
N ALA A 399 4.24 13.47 15.65
CA ALA A 399 3.38 14.26 16.54
C ALA A 399 1.93 14.26 16.05
N GLY A 400 0.98 14.01 16.96
CA GLY A 400 -0.46 13.92 16.66
C GLY A 400 -1.00 12.50 16.46
N SER A 401 -0.14 11.50 16.27
CA SER A 401 -0.55 10.09 16.09
C SER A 401 -0.37 9.21 17.34
N GLN A 402 0.03 9.79 18.48
CA GLN A 402 0.35 9.04 19.70
C GLN A 402 -0.84 8.19 20.17
N THR A 403 -2.02 8.78 20.19
CA THR A 403 -3.25 8.13 20.62
C THR A 403 -3.64 6.95 19.73
N TRP A 404 -3.42 7.07 18.41
CA TRP A 404 -3.61 5.96 17.47
C TRP A 404 -2.70 4.79 17.81
N TYR A 405 -1.40 5.02 17.95
CA TYR A 405 -0.43 3.97 18.24
C TYR A 405 -0.70 3.28 19.60
N ARG A 406 -1.10 4.04 20.62
CA ARG A 406 -1.48 3.47 21.92
C ARG A 406 -2.79 2.69 21.86
N SER A 407 -3.79 3.18 21.13
CA SER A 407 -5.04 2.43 20.89
C SER A 407 -4.78 1.12 20.18
N LEU A 408 -3.85 1.14 19.22
CA LEU A 408 -3.42 -0.04 18.49
C LEU A 408 -2.66 -1.03 19.38
N GLN A 409 -1.77 -0.54 20.24
CA GLN A 409 -1.09 -1.37 21.23
C GLN A 409 -2.08 -2.07 22.16
N ALA A 410 -3.14 -1.38 22.59
CA ALA A 410 -4.20 -1.98 23.40
C ALA A 410 -4.93 -3.10 22.63
N ALA A 411 -5.22 -2.87 21.35
CA ALA A 411 -5.85 -3.84 20.48
C ALA A 411 -4.97 -5.08 20.25
N VAL A 412 -3.66 -4.92 20.06
CA VAL A 412 -2.71 -6.04 19.94
C VAL A 412 -2.55 -6.77 21.27
N ALA A 413 -2.49 -6.05 22.40
CA ALA A 413 -2.44 -6.67 23.73
C ALA A 413 -3.66 -7.58 23.96
N TRP A 414 -4.86 -7.09 23.62
CA TRP A 414 -6.07 -7.89 23.67
C TRP A 414 -5.98 -9.11 22.77
N ARG A 415 -5.58 -8.92 21.50
CA ARG A 415 -5.45 -10.01 20.54
C ARG A 415 -4.45 -11.08 20.96
N ALA A 416 -3.38 -10.68 21.64
CA ALA A 416 -2.35 -11.55 22.21
C ALA A 416 -2.77 -12.22 23.53
N GLY A 417 -3.97 -11.95 24.06
CA GLY A 417 -4.45 -12.47 25.36
C GLY A 417 -3.79 -11.79 26.57
N ARG A 418 -3.11 -10.66 26.38
CA ARG A 418 -2.45 -9.85 27.42
C ARG A 418 -3.46 -8.91 28.08
N TYR A 419 -4.52 -9.47 28.66
CA TYR A 419 -5.67 -8.69 29.13
C TYR A 419 -5.35 -7.67 30.22
N ASP A 420 -4.37 -7.93 31.10
CA ASP A 420 -3.95 -6.96 32.12
C ASP A 420 -3.37 -5.69 31.48
N GLU A 421 -2.57 -5.88 30.43
CA GLU A 421 -1.92 -4.80 29.70
C GLU A 421 -2.88 -4.07 28.77
N ALA A 422 -3.75 -4.82 28.08
CA ALA A 422 -4.84 -4.24 27.30
C ALA A 422 -5.74 -3.36 28.18
N LYS A 423 -6.08 -3.83 29.39
CA LYS A 423 -6.89 -3.08 30.35
C LYS A 423 -6.17 -1.82 30.80
N ARG A 424 -4.88 -1.90 31.16
CA ARG A 424 -4.07 -0.73 31.55
C ARG A 424 -4.10 0.35 30.46
N LEU A 425 -3.84 -0.03 29.22
CA LEU A 425 -3.83 0.89 28.08
C LEU A 425 -5.23 1.49 27.80
N LEU A 426 -6.29 0.69 27.91
CA LEU A 426 -7.66 1.21 27.79
C LEU A 426 -7.99 2.24 28.87
N ASP A 427 -7.59 1.98 30.12
CA ASP A 427 -7.83 2.89 31.24
C ASP A 427 -7.02 4.20 31.08
N GLU A 428 -5.79 4.13 30.56
CA GLU A 428 -4.95 5.30 30.25
C GLU A 428 -5.51 6.14 29.11
N LEU A 429 -6.02 5.50 28.05
CA LEU A 429 -6.61 6.18 26.89
C LEU A 429 -7.96 6.83 27.21
N GLY A 430 -8.79 6.19 28.05
CA GLY A 430 -10.10 6.72 28.42
C GLY A 430 -10.95 7.12 27.21
N ASN A 431 -11.34 8.40 27.14
CA ASN A 431 -12.15 8.94 26.06
C ASN A 431 -11.36 9.21 24.76
N ASP A 432 -10.03 9.22 24.83
CA ASP A 432 -9.17 9.43 23.66
C ASP A 432 -8.99 8.13 22.85
N LEU A 433 -9.45 6.98 23.37
CA LEU A 433 -9.41 5.70 22.69
C LEU A 433 -9.96 5.81 21.26
N GLN A 434 -9.15 5.43 20.26
CA GLN A 434 -9.56 5.45 18.87
C GLN A 434 -10.17 4.10 18.47
N PRO A 435 -11.49 4.02 18.21
CA PRO A 435 -12.19 2.76 17.94
C PRO A 435 -11.67 2.00 16.73
N ALA A 436 -11.20 2.73 15.70
CA ALA A 436 -10.71 2.18 14.45
C ALA A 436 -9.58 1.14 14.63
N ALA A 437 -8.79 1.25 15.71
CA ALA A 437 -7.75 0.28 16.05
C ALA A 437 -8.30 -1.14 16.28
N PHE A 438 -9.55 -1.25 16.70
CA PHE A 438 -10.26 -2.50 16.95
C PHE A 438 -11.19 -2.86 15.78
N THR A 439 -12.01 -1.89 15.35
CA THR A 439 -13.10 -2.12 14.40
C THR A 439 -12.60 -2.30 12.97
N GLU A 440 -11.61 -1.52 12.55
CA GLU A 440 -11.10 -1.62 11.18
C GLU A 440 -10.02 -2.68 11.05
N TRP A 441 -9.19 -2.81 12.09
CA TRP A 441 -8.00 -3.65 12.05
C TRP A 441 -8.27 -5.11 12.38
N PHE A 442 -9.02 -5.35 13.47
CA PHE A 442 -9.38 -6.70 13.92
C PHE A 442 -10.81 -7.09 13.57
N LYS A 443 -11.56 -6.20 12.89
CA LYS A 443 -12.98 -6.41 12.54
C LYS A 443 -13.83 -6.77 13.77
N ALA A 444 -13.47 -6.21 14.92
CA ALA A 444 -14.07 -6.54 16.21
C ALA A 444 -14.99 -5.41 16.71
N SER A 445 -16.12 -5.77 17.31
CA SER A 445 -17.01 -4.80 17.96
C SER A 445 -16.32 -4.20 19.18
N LEU A 446 -16.14 -2.87 19.20
CA LEU A 446 -15.46 -2.21 20.33
C LEU A 446 -16.13 -2.52 21.67
N LYS A 447 -17.48 -2.55 21.71
CA LYS A 447 -18.22 -2.85 22.95
C LYS A 447 -17.93 -4.27 23.46
N LEU A 448 -17.85 -5.25 22.55
CA LEU A 448 -17.49 -6.62 22.92
C LEU A 448 -16.06 -6.69 23.43
N VAL A 449 -15.11 -6.09 22.71
CA VAL A 449 -13.69 -6.13 23.06
C VAL A 449 -13.42 -5.46 24.40
N VAL A 450 -13.97 -4.27 24.64
CA VAL A 450 -13.82 -3.57 25.93
C VAL A 450 -14.42 -4.40 27.06
N GLY A 451 -15.59 -5.02 26.83
CA GLY A 451 -16.21 -5.93 27.79
C GLY A 451 -15.33 -7.13 28.13
N GLU A 452 -14.78 -7.79 27.11
CA GLU A 452 -13.86 -8.91 27.26
C GLU A 452 -12.60 -8.51 28.03
N ILE A 453 -11.93 -7.42 27.62
CA ILE A 453 -10.71 -6.93 28.27
C ILE A 453 -10.95 -6.64 29.75
N ARG A 454 -12.07 -5.98 30.09
CA ARG A 454 -12.39 -5.66 31.49
C ARG A 454 -12.77 -6.90 32.30
N ALA A 455 -13.45 -7.87 31.69
CA ALA A 455 -13.79 -9.13 32.34
C ALA A 455 -12.54 -9.99 32.61
N ALA A 456 -11.72 -10.18 31.58
CA ALA A 456 -10.55 -11.04 31.58
C ALA A 456 -9.31 -10.40 32.23
N GLY A 457 -9.19 -9.08 32.24
CA GLY A 457 -8.15 -8.31 32.96
C GLY A 457 -8.59 -7.86 34.35
N GLY A 458 -9.76 -8.30 34.81
CA GLY A 458 -10.38 -7.85 36.07
C GLY A 458 -10.67 -8.99 37.05
N PRO A 459 -11.48 -8.73 38.10
CA PRO A 459 -11.83 -9.73 39.12
C PRO A 459 -12.56 -10.96 38.58
N LEU A 460 -13.12 -10.91 37.36
CA LEU A 460 -13.83 -12.03 36.73
C LEU A 460 -12.90 -12.96 35.95
N ARG A 461 -11.59 -12.66 35.84
CA ARG A 461 -10.63 -13.44 35.06
C ARG A 461 -10.69 -14.95 35.28
N PRO A 462 -10.79 -15.49 36.52
CA PRO A 462 -10.86 -16.94 36.71
C PRO A 462 -12.09 -17.57 36.05
N TYR A 463 -13.24 -16.88 36.06
CA TYR A 463 -14.49 -17.35 35.47
C TYR A 463 -14.44 -17.28 33.95
N VAL A 464 -13.92 -16.18 33.39
CA VAL A 464 -13.74 -16.03 31.93
C VAL A 464 -12.79 -17.10 31.41
N THR A 465 -11.63 -17.28 32.04
CA THR A 465 -10.64 -18.28 31.63
C THR A 465 -11.25 -19.68 31.62
N TRP A 466 -11.99 -20.05 32.67
CA TRP A 466 -12.58 -21.37 32.77
C TRP A 466 -13.74 -21.60 31.79
N ALA A 467 -14.61 -20.62 31.61
CA ALA A 467 -15.72 -20.71 30.66
C ALA A 467 -15.22 -20.84 29.21
N GLU A 468 -14.20 -20.06 28.82
CA GLU A 468 -13.58 -20.16 27.49
C GLU A 468 -12.88 -21.51 27.28
N GLU A 469 -12.26 -22.09 28.32
CA GLU A 469 -11.68 -23.42 28.25
C GLU A 469 -12.74 -24.51 28.07
N LEU A 470 -13.86 -24.44 28.82
CA LEU A 470 -14.99 -25.36 28.66
C LEU A 470 -15.57 -25.29 27.24
N ALA A 471 -15.79 -24.08 26.74
CA ALA A 471 -16.30 -23.86 25.38
C ALA A 471 -15.34 -24.40 24.31
N ARG A 472 -14.01 -24.26 24.49
CA ARG A 472 -13.01 -24.84 23.58
C ARG A 472 -13.12 -26.37 23.49
N TYR A 473 -13.53 -27.03 24.56
CA TYR A 473 -13.77 -28.48 24.58
C TYR A 473 -15.21 -28.87 24.21
N GLY A 474 -16.00 -27.94 23.65
CA GLY A 474 -17.39 -28.18 23.24
C GLY A 474 -18.37 -28.34 24.40
N ARG A 475 -17.97 -27.96 25.63
CA ARG A 475 -18.83 -28.05 26.83
C ARG A 475 -19.59 -26.74 27.02
N TYR A 476 -20.39 -26.35 26.02
CA TYR A 476 -21.01 -25.03 25.98
C TYR A 476 -22.03 -24.83 27.10
N SER A 477 -22.84 -25.84 27.42
CA SER A 477 -23.79 -25.80 28.55
C SER A 477 -23.12 -25.44 29.89
N GLU A 478 -21.93 -25.98 30.16
CA GLU A 478 -21.20 -25.68 31.39
C GLU A 478 -20.57 -24.29 31.37
N ALA A 479 -20.07 -23.86 30.21
CA ALA A 479 -19.55 -22.51 30.02
C ALA A 479 -20.65 -21.44 30.23
N ILE A 480 -21.85 -21.68 29.67
CA ILE A 480 -23.03 -20.82 29.85
C ILE A 480 -23.43 -20.77 31.32
N TYR A 481 -23.47 -21.91 32.01
CA TYR A 481 -23.83 -21.98 33.42
C TYR A 481 -22.90 -21.11 34.29
N LEU A 482 -21.59 -21.12 34.03
CA LEU A 482 -20.63 -20.28 34.75
C LEU A 482 -20.92 -18.78 34.62
N TYR A 483 -21.28 -18.32 33.41
CA TYR A 483 -21.60 -16.91 33.19
C TYR A 483 -22.95 -16.51 33.77
N GLN A 484 -23.93 -17.42 33.82
CA GLN A 484 -25.23 -17.15 34.45
C GLN A 484 -25.17 -17.12 35.98
N HIS A 485 -24.20 -17.81 36.59
CA HIS A 485 -24.09 -17.99 38.04
C HIS A 485 -22.82 -17.35 38.62
N LEU A 486 -22.39 -16.21 38.05
CA LEU A 486 -21.26 -15.47 38.59
C LEU A 486 -21.53 -15.07 40.06
N PRO A 487 -20.56 -15.23 40.96
CA PRO A 487 -20.76 -14.97 42.39
C PRO A 487 -20.78 -13.48 42.76
N ARG A 488 -20.73 -12.59 41.76
CA ARG A 488 -20.74 -11.15 41.93
C ARG A 488 -21.62 -10.52 40.87
N GLN A 489 -22.30 -9.44 41.25
CA GLN A 489 -23.05 -8.62 40.33
C GLN A 489 -22.09 -7.94 39.34
N VAL A 490 -22.50 -7.90 38.06
CA VAL A 490 -21.76 -7.25 36.98
C VAL A 490 -22.36 -5.87 36.77
N ASP A 491 -21.72 -4.84 37.29
CA ASP A 491 -22.20 -3.45 37.19
C ASP A 491 -21.63 -2.70 35.97
N ASP A 492 -20.59 -3.26 35.32
CA ASP A 492 -20.03 -2.70 34.08
C ASP A 492 -20.86 -3.16 32.88
N GLU A 493 -21.48 -2.21 32.18
CA GLU A 493 -22.35 -2.48 31.04
C GLU A 493 -21.63 -3.19 29.88
N ALA A 494 -20.36 -2.88 29.63
CA ALA A 494 -19.60 -3.53 28.57
C ALA A 494 -19.30 -4.99 28.94
N VAL A 495 -18.97 -5.26 30.20
CA VAL A 495 -18.78 -6.63 30.70
C VAL A 495 -20.09 -7.41 30.61
N ALA A 496 -21.21 -6.85 31.04
CA ALA A 496 -22.52 -7.49 30.94
C ALA A 496 -22.88 -7.82 29.49
N PHE A 497 -22.60 -6.89 28.56
CA PHE A 497 -22.82 -7.08 27.14
C PHE A 497 -21.96 -8.22 26.56
N TYR A 498 -20.67 -8.26 26.87
CA TYR A 498 -19.77 -9.35 26.45
C TYR A 498 -20.25 -10.73 26.95
N LEU A 499 -20.62 -10.83 28.23
CA LEU A 499 -21.10 -12.10 28.81
C LEU A 499 -22.39 -12.57 28.14
N ALA A 500 -23.32 -11.65 27.88
CA ALA A 500 -24.58 -11.97 27.18
C ALA A 500 -24.34 -12.44 25.74
N ASP A 501 -23.43 -11.79 25.01
CA ASP A 501 -23.03 -12.17 23.65
C ASP A 501 -22.40 -13.56 23.60
N ARG A 502 -21.51 -13.87 24.56
CA ARG A 502 -20.92 -15.21 24.69
C ARG A 502 -21.94 -16.29 24.98
N ILE A 503 -22.87 -16.04 25.92
CA ILE A 503 -23.97 -16.97 26.21
C ILE A 503 -24.75 -17.25 24.93
N ALA A 504 -25.18 -16.21 24.20
CA ALA A 504 -25.94 -16.37 22.96
C ALA A 504 -25.17 -17.16 21.90
N THR A 505 -23.89 -16.85 21.71
CA THR A 505 -23.01 -17.54 20.75
C THR A 505 -22.89 -19.03 21.07
N TRP A 506 -22.67 -19.36 22.35
CA TRP A 506 -22.52 -20.74 22.80
C TRP A 506 -23.84 -21.51 22.81
N THR A 507 -24.98 -20.85 23.03
CA THR A 507 -26.30 -21.48 22.87
C THR A 507 -26.52 -21.95 21.44
N VAL A 508 -26.21 -21.10 20.44
CA VAL A 508 -26.32 -21.49 19.02
C VAL A 508 -25.34 -22.62 18.67
N ALA A 509 -24.13 -22.61 19.25
CA ALA A 509 -23.16 -23.66 19.03
C ALA A 509 -23.59 -25.02 19.62
N GLU A 510 -24.18 -25.02 20.81
CA GLU A 510 -24.76 -26.21 21.46
C GLU A 510 -25.91 -26.78 20.61
N GLU A 511 -26.85 -25.92 20.18
CA GLU A 511 -27.99 -26.34 19.35
C GLU A 511 -27.54 -27.01 18.03
N ARG A 512 -26.47 -26.52 17.41
CA ARG A 512 -25.88 -27.12 16.21
C ARG A 512 -25.11 -28.41 16.48
N ALA A 513 -24.54 -28.57 17.67
CA ALA A 513 -23.85 -29.80 18.05
C ALA A 513 -24.83 -30.96 18.30
N ASP A 514 -26.10 -30.62 18.63
CA ASP A 514 -27.20 -31.56 18.85
C ASP A 514 -28.02 -31.88 17.58
N GLU A 515 -27.76 -31.21 16.44
CA GLU A 515 -28.34 -31.56 15.15
C GLU A 515 -27.62 -32.79 14.54
N PRO A 516 -28.34 -33.86 14.12
CA PRO A 516 -27.77 -35.15 13.71
C PRO A 516 -27.03 -35.17 12.37
#